data_AF-A0A3M1GDH9-F1
#
_entry.id   AF-A0A3M1GDH9-F1
#
_cell.length_a   1.000
_cell.length_b   1.000
_cell.length_c   1.000
_cell.angle_alpha   90.00
_cell.angle_beta   90.00
_cell.angle_gamma   90.00
#
_symmetry.space_group_name_H-M   'P 1'
#
loop_
_entity.id
_entity.type
_entity.pdbx_description
1 polymer ?
#
loop_
_entity_poly.entity_id
_entity_poly.type
_entity_poly.pdbx_seq_one_letter_code
_entity_poly.pdbx_strand_id
1 'polypeptide(L)'
;MKLDREDVEAIARRVAELVVLPRPTYGRLLTVAEAMEYTGHRSRRAFYTWARNNRVRPVRRGMYSPNRLAVAMRETGRGAA
;
A
#
# COMPACT_ATOMS: atom_id res chain seq x y z
N MET A 1 -38.01 -1.87 1.08
CA MET A 1 -37.16 -1.93 -0.12
C MET A 1 -36.25 -3.14 0.02
N LYS A 2 -36.51 -4.22 -0.73
CA LYS A 2 -35.67 -5.43 -0.72
C LYS A 2 -34.78 -5.35 -1.97
N LEU A 3 -33.47 -5.42 -1.79
CA LEU A 3 -32.51 -5.50 -2.90
C LEU A 3 -32.66 -6.86 -3.55
N ASP A 4 -32.88 -6.88 -4.86
CA ASP A 4 -32.92 -8.11 -5.64
C ASP A 4 -31.51 -8.69 -5.77
N ARG A 5 -31.42 -10.01 -5.92
CA ARG A 5 -30.15 -10.74 -5.95
C ARG A 5 -29.20 -10.23 -7.06
N GLU A 6 -29.76 -9.77 -8.17
CA GLU A 6 -29.01 -9.19 -9.29
C GLU A 6 -28.36 -7.86 -8.93
N ASP A 7 -29.02 -7.02 -8.11
CA ASP A 7 -28.44 -5.76 -7.61
C ASP A 7 -27.26 -6.02 -6.68
N VAL A 8 -27.36 -7.06 -5.85
CA VAL A 8 -26.28 -7.48 -4.94
C VAL A 8 -25.08 -7.99 -5.74
N GLU A 9 -25.31 -8.77 -6.80
CA GLU A 9 -24.24 -9.27 -7.67
C GLU A 9 -23.58 -8.15 -8.49
N ALA A 10 -24.35 -7.17 -8.96
CA ALA A 10 -23.83 -5.99 -9.65
C ALA A 10 -22.95 -5.13 -8.73
N ILE A 11 -23.39 -4.90 -7.48
CA ILE A 11 -22.59 -4.19 -6.48
C ILE A 11 -21.33 -4.97 -6.14
N ALA A 12 -21.41 -6.29 -5.95
CA ALA A 12 -20.25 -7.14 -5.65
C ALA A 12 -19.21 -7.12 -6.80
N ARG A 13 -19.68 -7.15 -8.06
CA ARG A 13 -18.80 -7.06 -9.24
C ARG A 13 -18.16 -5.69 -9.36
N ARG A 14 -18.91 -4.61 -9.11
CA ARG A 14 -18.39 -3.24 -9.09
C ARG A 14 -17.36 -3.02 -7.98
N VAL A 15 -17.60 -3.60 -6.80
CA VAL A 15 -16.63 -3.60 -5.70
C VAL A 15 -15.39 -4.42 -6.05
N ALA A 16 -15.53 -5.57 -6.71
CA ALA A 16 -14.38 -6.37 -7.15
C ALA A 16 -13.53 -5.65 -8.21
N GLU A 17 -14.16 -4.95 -9.17
CA GLU A 17 -13.48 -4.11 -10.17
C GLU A 17 -12.80 -2.88 -9.55
N LEU A 18 -13.40 -2.28 -8.51
CA LEU A 18 -12.78 -1.19 -7.74
C LEU A 18 -11.67 -1.68 -6.79
N VAL A 19 -11.63 -2.99 -6.49
CA VAL A 19 -10.60 -3.66 -5.68
C VAL A 19 -9.46 -4.19 -6.57
N VAL A 20 -9.19 -3.53 -7.70
CA VAL A 20 -7.85 -3.55 -8.36
C VAL A 20 -6.89 -2.58 -7.64
N LEU A 21 -7.10 -2.38 -6.34
CA LEU A 21 -6.06 -1.96 -5.41
C LEU A 21 -5.90 -3.12 -4.44
N PRO A 22 -4.69 -3.69 -4.28
CA PRO A 22 -4.47 -4.75 -3.32
C PRO A 22 -4.97 -4.24 -1.96
N ARG A 23 -6.03 -4.86 -1.43
CA ARG A 23 -6.52 -4.55 -0.09
C ARG A 23 -5.31 -4.54 0.84
N PRO A 24 -5.08 -3.47 1.63
CA PRO A 24 -4.01 -3.48 2.62
C PRO A 24 -4.25 -4.69 3.51
N THR A 25 -3.43 -5.71 3.34
CA THR A 25 -3.47 -6.88 4.20
C THR A 25 -2.87 -6.40 5.50
N TYR A 26 -3.70 -5.89 6.41
CA TYR A 26 -3.29 -5.48 7.75
C TYR A 26 -2.75 -6.72 8.47
N GLY A 27 -1.44 -6.99 8.29
CA GLY A 27 -0.76 -8.21 8.71
C GLY A 27 0.33 -8.71 7.74
N ARG A 28 0.29 -8.36 6.45
CA ARG A 28 1.30 -8.78 5.46
C ARG A 28 2.43 -7.75 5.39
N LEU A 29 3.67 -8.24 5.41
CA LEU A 29 4.83 -7.42 5.08
C LEU A 29 4.90 -7.21 3.56
N LEU A 30 5.28 -6.01 3.14
CA LEU A 30 5.49 -5.66 1.74
C LEU A 30 6.92 -6.02 1.34
N THR A 31 7.09 -6.71 0.23
CA THR A 31 8.36 -6.79 -0.48
C THR A 31 8.84 -5.39 -0.87
N VAL A 32 10.11 -5.25 -1.26
CA VAL A 32 10.65 -3.97 -1.75
C VAL A 32 9.82 -3.43 -2.92
N ALA A 33 9.36 -4.28 -3.84
CA ALA A 33 8.57 -3.86 -4.99
C ALA A 33 7.21 -3.30 -4.57
N GLU A 34 6.48 -4.03 -3.71
CA GLU A 34 5.21 -3.57 -3.16
C GLU A 34 5.37 -2.29 -2.32
N ALA A 35 6.46 -2.18 -1.55
CA ALA A 35 6.75 -0.98 -0.76
C ALA A 35 7.08 0.23 -1.64
N MET A 36 7.77 0.03 -2.76
CA MET A 36 8.03 1.08 -3.75
C MET A 36 6.75 1.58 -4.40
N GLU A 37 5.86 0.67 -4.80
CA GLU A 37 4.55 1.02 -5.37
C GLU A 37 3.71 1.78 -4.34
N TYR A 38 3.68 1.29 -3.09
CA TYR A 38 2.96 1.92 -1.98
C TYR A 38 3.44 3.35 -1.69
N THR A 39 4.74 3.60 -1.81
CA THR A 39 5.36 4.91 -1.51
C THR A 39 5.50 5.81 -2.74
N GLY A 40 5.19 5.33 -3.95
CA GLY A 40 5.31 6.08 -5.19
C GLY A 40 6.73 6.22 -5.75
N HIS A 41 7.68 5.35 -5.34
CA HIS A 41 9.06 5.43 -5.79
C HIS A 41 9.35 4.63 -7.06
N ARG A 42 9.92 5.29 -8.07
CA ARG A 42 10.22 4.69 -9.40
C ARG A 42 11.45 3.78 -9.44
N SER A 43 12.29 3.77 -8.40
CA SER A 43 13.48 2.89 -8.36
C SER A 43 13.81 2.42 -6.94
N ARG A 44 14.44 1.26 -6.83
CA ARG A 44 14.90 0.70 -5.54
C ARG A 44 15.86 1.63 -4.83
N ARG A 45 16.76 2.29 -5.57
CA ARG A 45 17.72 3.26 -5.01
C ARG A 45 16.99 4.44 -4.39
N ALA A 46 15.99 5.02 -5.07
CA ALA A 46 15.19 6.12 -4.53
C ALA A 46 14.46 5.70 -3.25
N PHE A 47 13.82 4.52 -3.27
CA PHE A 47 13.16 3.97 -2.09
C PHE A 47 14.11 3.74 -0.92
N TYR A 48 15.29 3.13 -1.12
CA TYR A 48 16.24 2.90 -0.04
C TYR A 48 16.83 4.20 0.52
N THR A 49 17.12 5.19 -0.33
CA THR A 49 17.56 6.50 0.13
C THR A 49 16.47 7.16 0.97
N TRP A 50 15.23 7.16 0.51
CA TRP A 50 14.10 7.69 1.27
C TRP A 50 13.89 6.93 2.58
N ALA A 51 13.90 5.59 2.56
CA ALA A 51 13.72 4.76 3.75
C ALA A 51 14.83 5.03 4.79
N ARG A 52 16.08 5.19 4.33
CA ARG A 52 17.21 5.56 5.19
C ARG A 52 17.01 6.96 5.81
N ASN A 53 16.65 7.96 5.01
CA ASN A 53 16.46 9.33 5.47
C ASN A 53 15.32 9.44 6.50
N ASN A 54 14.28 8.63 6.33
CA ASN A 54 13.12 8.58 7.22
C ASN A 54 13.20 7.49 8.29
N ARG A 55 14.40 6.90 8.49
CA ARG A 55 14.66 5.86 9.50
C ARG A 55 13.70 4.65 9.43
N VAL A 56 13.13 4.37 8.26
CA VAL A 56 12.27 3.22 8.02
C VAL A 56 13.14 1.98 7.85
N ARG A 57 13.12 1.11 8.86
CA ARG A 57 13.84 -0.18 8.81
C ARG A 57 12.92 -1.30 8.33
N PRO A 58 13.44 -2.21 7.48
CA PRO A 58 12.72 -3.42 7.13
C PRO A 58 12.48 -4.29 8.38
N VAL A 59 11.36 -5.01 8.39
CA VAL A 59 11.03 -5.97 9.46
C VAL A 59 11.80 -7.28 9.27
N ARG A 60 12.04 -7.68 8.03
CA ARG A 60 12.89 -8.82 7.61
C ARG A 60 13.62 -8.43 6.33
N ARG A 61 14.63 -9.20 5.91
CA ARG A 61 15.43 -8.90 4.70
C ARG A 61 14.51 -8.61 3.50
N GLY A 62 14.51 -7.36 3.03
CA GLY A 62 13.71 -6.92 1.88
C GLY A 62 12.20 -6.77 2.13
N MET A 63 11.73 -6.81 3.38
CA MET A 63 10.31 -6.79 3.74
C MET A 63 10.00 -5.63 4.70
N TYR A 64 8.98 -4.84 4.40
CA TYR A 64 8.60 -3.62 5.11
C TYR A 64 7.18 -3.70 5.68
N SER A 65 6.96 -3.04 6.82
CA SER A 65 5.62 -2.93 7.40
C SER A 65 4.88 -1.77 6.73
N PRO A 66 3.65 -2.00 6.22
CA PRO A 66 2.80 -0.92 5.70
C PRO A 66 2.60 0.22 6.72
N ASN A 67 2.41 -0.11 8.01
CA ASN A 67 2.19 0.88 9.06
C ASN A 67 3.41 1.80 9.25
N ARG A 68 4.63 1.25 9.22
CA ARG A 68 5.86 2.06 9.33
C ARG A 68 6.04 2.98 8.13
N LEU A 69 5.70 2.49 6.93
CA LEU A 69 5.75 3.28 5.71
C LEU A 69 4.72 4.43 5.75
N ALA A 70 3.49 4.13 6.16
CA ALA A 70 2.42 5.12 6.30
C ALA A 70 2.78 6.23 7.30
N VAL A 71 3.37 5.88 8.46
CA VAL A 71 3.85 6.84 9.46
C VAL A 71 4.92 7.73 8.85
N ALA A 72 5.95 7.15 8.22
CA ALA A 72 7.01 7.92 7.57
C ALA A 72 6.49 8.85 6.47
N MET A 73 5.53 8.39 5.64
CA MET A 73 4.91 9.22 4.59
C MET A 73 4.09 10.40 5.15
N ARG A 74 3.48 10.24 6.33
CA ARG A 74 2.78 11.33 7.02
C ARG A 74 3.77 12.33 7.61
N GLU A 75 4.85 11.86 8.22
CA GLU A 75 5.90 12.69 8.80
C GLU A 75 6.69 13.47 7.75
N THR A 76 6.87 12.92 6.55
CA THR A 76 7.48 13.65 5.42
C THR A 76 6.56 14.69 4.78
N GLY A 77 5.33 14.85 5.28
CA GLY A 77 4.41 15.85 4.78
C GLY A 77 3.98 15.60 3.33
N ARG A 78 3.68 14.32 2.99
CA ARG A 78 3.17 13.75 1.71
C ARG A 78 4.19 12.83 1.03
N GLY A 79 3.72 11.79 0.33
CA GLY A 79 4.51 11.20 -0.76
C GLY A 79 4.96 12.36 -1.66
N ALA A 80 6.22 12.35 -2.07
CA ALA A 80 6.79 13.40 -2.90
C ALA A 80 6.04 13.48 -4.25
N ALA A 81 4.93 14.23 -4.30
CA ALA A 81 4.15 14.60 -5.46
C ALA A 81 3.19 15.75 -5.12
#